data_AF-A0A533V8Z4-F1
#
_entry.id   AF-A0A533V8Z4-F1
#
_cell.length_a   1.000
_cell.length_b   1.000
_cell.length_c   1.000
_cell.angle_alpha   90.00
_cell.angle_beta   90.00
_cell.angle_gamma   90.00
#
_symmetry.space_group_name_H-M   'P 1'
#
loop_
_entity.id
_entity.type
_entity.pdbx_description
1 polymer ?
#
loop_
_entity_poly.entity_id
_entity_poly.type
_entity_poly.pdbx_seq_one_letter_code
_entity_poly.pdbx_strand_id
1 'polypeptide(L)'
;MQNMSTSGDKYKENLKQAAESLLKGGTLLSEPCEKCNGIQVKKNNEVTCIICGNSTTLKEPKSTEDIDKTVDKRILPDFNITKKIGDRLVELIMSIGSDKNLDKEEQRLRVIDNYIKILEKIKVLELF
;
A
#
# COMPACT_ATOMS: atom_id res chain seq x y z
N MET A 1 -18.65 31.62 9.79
CA MET A 1 -18.86 30.25 10.31
C MET A 1 -18.25 29.30 9.27
N GLN A 2 -17.03 28.82 9.49
CA GLN A 2 -16.37 27.91 8.56
C GLN A 2 -16.60 26.47 9.06
N ASN A 3 -17.34 25.68 8.28
CA ASN A 3 -17.66 24.30 8.59
C ASN A 3 -16.41 23.43 8.45
N MET A 4 -15.99 22.85 9.57
CA MET A 4 -14.88 21.93 9.67
C MET A 4 -15.38 20.51 9.38
N SER A 5 -15.45 20.15 8.09
CA SER A 5 -15.83 18.80 7.67
C SER A 5 -14.68 17.83 7.89
N THR A 6 -14.91 16.93 8.85
CA THR A 6 -13.96 15.94 9.36
C THR A 6 -13.65 14.87 8.31
N SER A 7 -12.44 14.29 8.40
CA SER A 7 -11.87 13.29 7.47
C SER A 7 -12.81 12.12 7.07
N GLY A 8 -13.84 11.81 7.87
CA GLY A 8 -14.82 10.76 7.59
C GLY A 8 -15.80 11.06 6.45
N ASP A 9 -16.14 12.33 6.22
CA ASP A 9 -17.09 12.70 5.15
C ASP A 9 -16.43 12.54 3.76
N LYS A 10 -15.13 12.84 3.68
CA LYS A 10 -14.34 12.70 2.45
C LYS A 10 -14.20 11.23 2.03
N TYR A 11 -14.02 10.31 2.98
CA TYR A 11 -13.97 8.89 2.69
C TYR A 11 -15.29 8.36 2.12
N LYS A 12 -16.42 8.78 2.68
CA LYS A 12 -17.76 8.37 2.19
C LYS A 12 -18.01 8.84 0.77
N GLU A 13 -17.60 10.07 0.43
CA GLU A 13 -17.72 10.60 -0.93
C GLU A 13 -16.85 9.81 -1.92
N ASN A 14 -15.58 9.55 -1.56
CA ASN A 14 -14.68 8.74 -2.39
C ASN A 14 -15.23 7.33 -2.62
N LEU A 15 -15.80 6.70 -1.58
CA LEU A 15 -16.41 5.38 -1.67
C LEU A 15 -17.64 5.37 -2.59
N LYS A 16 -18.49 6.40 -2.52
CA LYS A 16 -19.64 6.55 -3.41
C LYS A 16 -19.21 6.66 -4.87
N GLN A 17 -18.21 7.50 -5.17
CA GLN A 17 -17.67 7.66 -6.52
C GLN A 17 -17.01 6.38 -7.05
N ALA A 18 -16.30 5.66 -6.18
CA ALA A 18 -15.73 4.35 -6.49
C ALA A 18 -16.82 3.33 -6.82
N ALA A 19 -17.88 3.24 -6.02
CA ALA A 19 -19.01 2.35 -6.26
C ALA A 19 -19.71 2.67 -7.58
N GLU A 20 -19.97 3.96 -7.87
CA GLU A 20 -20.53 4.38 -9.15
C GLU A 20 -19.65 4.02 -10.34
N SER A 21 -18.33 4.10 -10.17
CA SER A 21 -17.37 3.72 -11.21
C SER A 21 -17.44 2.22 -11.50
N LEU A 22 -17.51 1.37 -10.46
CA LEU A 22 -17.67 -0.08 -10.60
C LEU A 22 -19.00 -0.45 -11.27
N LEU A 23 -20.11 0.18 -10.85
CA LEU A 23 -21.43 -0.03 -11.47
C LEU A 23 -21.46 0.36 -12.95
N LYS A 24 -20.63 1.33 -13.35
CA LYS A 24 -20.50 1.79 -14.74
C LYS A 24 -19.38 1.05 -15.49
N GLY A 25 -18.97 -0.14 -15.04
CA GLY A 25 -18.00 -1.02 -15.73
C GLY A 25 -16.52 -0.75 -15.39
N GLY A 26 -16.23 -0.02 -14.32
CA GLY A 26 -14.87 0.08 -13.77
C GLY A 26 -14.43 -1.21 -13.09
N THR A 27 -13.12 -1.36 -12.88
CA THR A 27 -12.52 -2.50 -12.17
C THR A 27 -11.76 -2.05 -10.94
N LEU A 28 -11.68 -2.90 -9.93
CA LEU A 28 -10.67 -2.75 -8.88
C LEU A 28 -9.29 -3.11 -9.44
N LEU A 29 -8.27 -2.38 -9.01
CA LEU A 29 -6.88 -2.71 -9.27
C LEU A 29 -6.28 -3.43 -8.07
N SER A 30 -5.45 -4.43 -8.36
CA SER A 30 -4.68 -5.15 -7.33
C SER A 30 -3.50 -4.31 -6.84
N GLU A 31 -3.02 -3.39 -7.67
CA GLU A 31 -1.96 -2.45 -7.32
C GLU A 31 -2.46 -1.45 -6.26
N PRO A 32 -1.70 -1.26 -5.17
CA PRO A 32 -2.07 -0.31 -4.12
C PRO A 32 -1.73 1.14 -4.53
N CYS A 33 -2.50 2.10 -4.02
CA CYS A 33 -2.25 3.52 -4.25
C CYS A 33 -0.88 3.96 -3.70
N GLU A 34 -0.05 4.55 -4.54
CA GLU A 34 1.31 5.02 -4.19
C GLU A 34 1.36 6.03 -3.03
N LYS A 35 0.27 6.76 -2.75
CA LYS A 35 0.22 7.77 -1.67
C LYS A 35 -0.18 7.21 -0.31
N CYS A 36 -1.00 6.17 -0.27
CA CYS A 36 -1.63 5.72 0.98
C CYS A 36 -1.80 4.21 1.11
N ASN A 37 -1.33 3.45 0.12
CA ASN A 37 -1.48 2.00 -0.01
C ASN A 37 -2.94 1.50 0.00
N GLY A 38 -3.90 2.38 -0.32
CA GLY A 38 -5.31 2.03 -0.42
C GLY A 38 -5.69 1.42 -1.76
N ILE A 39 -6.81 0.70 -1.78
CA ILE A 39 -7.40 0.09 -2.98
C ILE A 39 -7.76 1.16 -4.03
N GLN A 40 -7.59 0.84 -5.31
CA GLN A 40 -7.86 1.73 -6.43
C GLN A 40 -8.94 1.16 -7.37
N VAL A 41 -9.68 2.05 -8.03
CA VAL A 41 -10.65 1.74 -9.10
C VAL A 41 -10.15 2.33 -10.40
N LYS A 42 -10.15 1.56 -11.49
CA LYS A 42 -9.86 2.02 -12.85
C LYS A 42 -11.14 2.06 -13.69
N LYS A 43 -11.38 3.17 -14.39
CA LYS A 43 -12.45 3.32 -15.37
C LYS A 43 -12.04 4.31 -16.46
N ASN A 44 -12.23 3.96 -17.73
CA ASN A 44 -11.95 4.85 -18.87
C ASN A 44 -10.58 5.54 -18.79
N ASN A 45 -9.55 4.77 -18.44
CA ASN A 45 -8.16 5.20 -18.23
C ASN A 45 -7.91 6.15 -17.03
N GLU A 46 -8.90 6.42 -16.21
CA GLU A 46 -8.73 7.08 -14.92
C GLU A 46 -8.61 6.04 -13.81
N VAL A 47 -7.62 6.20 -12.93
CA VAL A 47 -7.40 5.39 -11.74
C VAL A 47 -7.60 6.26 -10.52
N THR A 48 -8.50 5.89 -9.61
CA THR A 48 -8.79 6.65 -8.39
C THR A 48 -8.69 5.78 -7.13
N CYS A 49 -8.02 6.27 -6.10
CA CYS A 49 -7.94 5.60 -4.80
C CYS A 49 -9.18 5.85 -3.95
N ILE A 50 -9.78 4.78 -3.42
CA ILE A 50 -10.98 4.83 -2.57
C ILE A 50 -10.69 5.49 -1.21
N ILE A 51 -9.48 5.30 -0.69
CA ILE A 51 -9.11 5.76 0.65
C ILE A 51 -8.78 7.26 0.67
N CYS A 52 -7.83 7.69 -0.17
CA CYS A 52 -7.33 9.07 -0.13
C CYS A 52 -7.89 9.98 -1.24
N GLY A 53 -8.59 9.42 -2.23
CA GLY A 53 -9.15 10.17 -3.37
C GLY A 53 -8.10 10.58 -4.41
N ASN A 54 -6.88 10.04 -4.36
CA ASN A 54 -5.86 10.33 -5.36
C ASN A 54 -6.26 9.74 -6.72
N SER A 55 -6.33 10.57 -7.77
CA SER A 55 -6.63 10.15 -9.13
C SER A 55 -5.45 10.38 -10.09
N THR A 56 -5.28 9.48 -11.06
CA THR A 56 -4.30 9.58 -12.16
C THR A 56 -4.94 9.14 -13.47
N THR A 57 -4.59 9.82 -14.56
CA THR A 57 -5.06 9.48 -15.91
C THR A 57 -3.94 8.77 -16.66
N LEU A 58 -4.18 7.52 -17.07
CA LEU A 58 -3.29 6.75 -17.94
C LEU A 58 -3.42 7.31 -19.36
N LYS A 59 -2.34 7.85 -19.93
CA LYS A 59 -2.31 8.23 -21.34
C LYS A 59 -2.21 6.95 -22.18
N GLU A 60 -3.06 6.80 -23.18
CA GLU A 60 -2.97 5.67 -24.13
C GLU A 60 -1.65 5.77 -24.90
N PRO A 61 -0.91 4.66 -25.06
CA PRO A 61 0.24 4.65 -25.94
C PRO A 61 -0.26 4.74 -27.39
N LYS A 62 0.17 5.80 -28.10
CA LYS A 62 0.05 5.84 -29.57
C LYS A 62 0.87 4.68 -30.14
N SER A 63 0.26 3.97 -31.08
CA SER A 63 0.80 2.77 -31.71
C SER A 63 2.08 3.02 -32.52
N THR A 64 2.92 1.96 -32.47
CA THR A 64 3.92 1.46 -33.44
C THR A 64 5.27 2.18 -33.61
N GLU A 65 6.31 1.33 -33.49
CA GLU A 65 7.68 1.44 -34.01
C GLU A 65 8.68 2.27 -33.18
N ASP A 66 9.18 1.64 -32.12
CA ASP A 66 10.62 1.57 -31.82
C ASP A 66 10.85 0.37 -30.87
N ILE A 67 11.02 -0.80 -31.48
CA ILE A 67 11.60 -1.97 -30.79
C ILE A 67 13.11 -1.77 -30.83
N ASP A 68 13.67 -1.03 -29.87
CA ASP A 68 15.01 -1.37 -29.38
C ASP A 68 15.23 -0.85 -27.95
N LYS A 69 15.62 -1.79 -27.09
CA LYS A 69 16.26 -1.61 -25.77
C LYS A 69 15.56 -0.70 -24.78
N THR A 70 14.73 -1.29 -23.93
CA THR A 70 15.02 -1.27 -22.48
C THR A 70 14.51 -2.55 -21.84
N VAL A 71 15.46 -3.49 -21.71
CA VAL A 71 15.57 -4.53 -20.68
C VAL A 71 14.28 -4.85 -19.93
N ASP A 72 13.69 -5.97 -20.35
CA ASP A 72 12.92 -6.89 -19.54
C ASP A 72 13.69 -7.22 -18.24
N LYS A 73 13.56 -6.33 -17.25
CA LYS A 73 13.88 -6.61 -15.87
C LYS A 73 12.56 -6.47 -15.16
N ARG A 74 12.04 -7.62 -14.72
CA ARG A 74 11.17 -7.76 -13.56
C ARG A 74 11.80 -6.98 -12.41
N ILE A 75 11.61 -5.67 -12.38
CA ILE A 75 11.77 -4.90 -11.16
C ILE A 75 10.45 -5.12 -10.45
N LEU A 76 10.36 -6.28 -9.78
CA LEU A 76 9.75 -6.26 -8.45
C LEU A 76 10.28 -4.98 -7.80
N PRO A 77 9.45 -4.14 -7.16
CA PRO A 77 9.99 -3.14 -6.27
C PRO A 77 10.64 -3.88 -5.09
N ASP A 78 11.83 -4.45 -5.34
CA ASP A 78 12.76 -5.08 -4.41
C ASP A 78 13.44 -4.01 -3.53
N PHE A 79 12.76 -2.88 -3.36
CA PHE A 79 13.23 -1.77 -2.57
C PHE A 79 12.39 -1.64 -1.31
N ASN A 80 12.97 -2.17 -0.25
CA ASN A 80 12.94 -1.59 1.10
C ASN A 80 11.82 -2.04 2.04
N ILE A 81 10.94 -2.99 1.67
CA ILE A 81 9.95 -3.52 2.63
C ILE A 81 10.64 -4.40 3.68
N THR A 82 11.40 -5.40 3.24
CA THR A 82 12.18 -6.29 4.11
C THR A 82 13.16 -5.49 4.97
N LYS A 83 13.82 -4.49 4.37
CA LYS A 83 14.74 -3.60 5.08
C LYS A 83 14.03 -2.72 6.10
N LYS A 84 12.94 -2.02 5.75
CA LYS A 84 12.18 -1.17 6.69
C LYS A 84 11.60 -1.96 7.86
N ILE A 85 11.10 -3.17 7.59
CA ILE A 85 10.64 -4.08 8.65
C ILE A 85 11.82 -4.53 9.51
N GLY A 86 12.94 -4.89 8.90
CA GLY A 86 14.18 -5.25 9.59
C GLY A 86 14.71 -4.14 10.50
N ASP A 87 14.81 -2.91 9.99
CA ASP A 87 15.28 -1.74 10.75
C ASP A 87 14.41 -1.52 11.99
N ARG A 88 13.08 -1.55 11.83
CA ARG A 88 12.15 -1.39 12.96
C ARG A 88 12.20 -2.56 13.94
N LEU A 89 12.40 -3.77 13.45
CA LEU A 89 12.54 -4.98 14.28
C LEU A 89 13.78 -4.86 15.17
N VAL A 90 14.91 -4.40 14.64
CA VAL A 90 16.15 -4.18 15.39
C VAL A 90 15.93 -3.16 16.51
N GLU A 91 15.28 -2.02 16.23
CA GLU A 91 14.96 -1.01 17.25
C GLU A 91 14.12 -1.58 18.40
N LEU A 92 13.12 -2.41 18.09
CA LEU A 92 12.24 -3.02 19.09
C LEU A 92 12.98 -4.06 19.94
N ILE A 93 13.84 -4.88 19.31
CA ILE A 93 14.67 -5.87 20.00
C ILE A 93 15.67 -5.18 20.94
N MET A 94 16.34 -4.12 20.48
CA MET A 94 17.27 -3.35 21.32
C MET A 94 16.59 -2.71 22.54
N SER A 95 15.28 -2.51 22.46
CA SER A 95 14.50 -1.94 23.55
C SER A 95 13.99 -2.99 24.54
N ILE A 96 14.13 -4.31 24.32
CA ILE A 96 13.67 -5.33 25.28
C ILE A 96 14.30 -5.11 26.67
N GLY A 97 13.53 -5.29 27.74
CA GLY A 97 13.98 -5.05 29.12
C GLY A 97 14.04 -3.57 29.55
N SER A 98 13.79 -2.62 28.65
CA SER A 98 13.69 -1.19 29.01
C SER A 98 12.34 -0.80 29.61
N ASP A 99 11.30 -1.61 29.40
CA ASP A 99 9.98 -1.37 29.97
C ASP A 99 9.91 -1.89 31.41
N LYS A 100 9.49 -1.02 32.33
CA LYS A 100 9.21 -1.42 33.73
C LYS A 100 7.83 -2.07 33.92
N ASN A 101 6.97 -1.97 32.90
CA ASN A 101 5.61 -2.49 32.92
C ASN A 101 5.54 -3.73 32.03
N LEU A 102 5.22 -4.86 32.65
CA LEU A 102 5.22 -6.17 31.98
C LEU A 102 4.17 -6.28 30.85
N ASP A 103 3.03 -5.60 30.96
CA ASP A 103 2.02 -5.60 29.88
C ASP A 103 2.53 -4.89 28.63
N LYS A 104 3.26 -3.78 28.81
CA LYS A 104 3.89 -3.05 27.70
C LYS A 104 5.02 -3.86 27.08
N GLU A 105 5.80 -4.55 27.91
CA GLU A 105 6.85 -5.45 27.45
C GLU A 105 6.27 -6.63 26.64
N GLU A 106 5.18 -7.23 27.12
CA GLU A 106 4.48 -8.31 26.39
C GLU A 106 3.91 -7.81 25.05
N GLN A 107 3.33 -6.60 25.01
CA GLN A 107 2.85 -6.00 23.76
C GLN A 107 4.00 -5.80 22.77
N ARG A 108 5.17 -5.34 23.22
CA ARG A 108 6.35 -5.19 22.36
C ARG A 108 6.79 -6.54 21.79
N LEU A 109 6.87 -7.57 22.63
CA LEU A 109 7.24 -8.93 22.19
C LEU A 109 6.25 -9.48 21.16
N ARG A 110 4.95 -9.24 21.33
CA ARG A 110 3.93 -9.60 20.32
C ARG A 110 4.14 -8.89 18.99
N VAL A 111 4.51 -7.61 19.01
CA VAL A 111 4.79 -6.84 17.78
C VAL A 111 6.05 -7.40 17.08
N ILE A 112 7.09 -7.73 17.82
CA ILE A 112 8.32 -8.37 17.29
C ILE A 112 7.98 -9.70 16.62
N ASP A 113 7.22 -10.57 17.29
CA ASP A 113 6.77 -11.85 16.73
C ASP A 113 5.98 -11.69 15.43
N ASN A 114 5.08 -10.71 15.37
CA ASN A 114 4.33 -10.40 14.15
C ASN A 114 5.24 -9.95 13.00
N TYR A 115 6.27 -9.14 13.27
CA TYR A 115 7.24 -8.74 12.25
C TYR A 115 8.03 -9.93 11.70
N ILE A 116 8.46 -10.86 12.56
CA ILE A 116 9.16 -12.09 12.13
C ILE A 116 8.25 -12.92 11.22
N LYS A 117 7.00 -13.14 11.60
CA LYS A 117 6.01 -13.89 10.79
C LYS A 117 5.76 -13.24 9.43
N ILE A 118 5.74 -11.91 9.35
CA ILE A 118 5.59 -11.19 8.08
C ILE A 118 6.82 -11.44 7.20
N LEU A 119 8.04 -11.34 7.76
CA LEU A 119 9.28 -11.59 7.03
C LEU A 119 9.35 -13.04 6.51
N GLU A 120 8.93 -14.02 7.32
CA GLU A 120 8.85 -15.41 6.90
C GLU A 120 7.90 -15.60 5.72
N LYS A 121 6.72 -14.99 5.76
CA LYS A 121 5.75 -15.05 4.65
C LYS A 121 6.30 -14.40 3.38
N ILE A 122 7.01 -13.28 3.49
CA ILE A 122 7.67 -12.63 2.35
C ILE A 122 8.71 -13.58 1.75
N LYS A 123 9.55 -14.20 2.58
CA LYS A 123 10.55 -15.18 2.13
C LYS A 123 9.92 -16.39 1.44
N VAL A 124 8.74 -16.85 1.89
CA VAL A 124 7.99 -17.91 1.22
C VAL A 124 7.49 -17.49 -0.16
N LEU A 125 7.07 -16.24 -0.32
CA LEU A 125 6.61 -15.70 -1.62
C LEU A 125 7.74 -15.57 -2.65
N GLU A 126 8.98 -15.35 -2.21
CA GLU A 126 10.17 -15.29 -3.08
C GLU A 126 10.63 -16.67 -3.60
N LEU A 127 10.08 -17.77 -3.06
CA LEU A 127 10.40 -19.14 -3.46
C LEU A 127 9.46 -19.71 -4.55
N PHE A 128 8.45 -18.95 -4.99
CA PHE A 128 7.51 -19.30 -6.07
C PHE A 128 7.69 -18.35 -7.27
#